data_AF-A0AA42XZ46-F1
#
_entry.id   AF-A0AA42XZ46-F1
#
_cell.length_a   1.000
_cell.length_b   1.000
_cell.length_c   1.000
_cell.angle_alpha   90.00
_cell.angle_beta   90.00
_cell.angle_gamma   90.00
#
_symmetry.space_group_name_H-M   'P 1'
#
loop_
_entity.id
_entity.type
_entity.pdbx_description
1 polymer ?
#
loop_
_entity_poly.entity_id
_entity_poly.type
_entity_poly.pdbx_seq_one_letter_code
_entity_poly.pdbx_strand_id
1 'polypeptide(L)'
;MDPIDEAWARVEAEWGNAEAHRRFVAVCVSLDRLSEAGKHYREVRERDPLRREEASKQIDKLIALATQQLEDTRIMPATVEHKRTLQWVAFAIMLGLMGVGAWLMMRG
;
A
#
# COMPACT_ATOMS: atom_id res chain seq x y z
N MET A 1 -12.91 22.79 -2.06
CA MET A 1 -12.24 22.56 -0.76
C MET A 1 -11.04 21.67 -1.05
N ASP A 2 -9.85 21.98 -0.53
CA ASP A 2 -8.68 21.12 -0.75
C ASP A 2 -8.95 19.76 -0.06
N PRO A 3 -8.78 18.61 -0.75
CA PRO A 3 -8.95 17.30 -0.14
C PRO A 3 -8.05 17.08 1.10
N ILE A 4 -6.89 17.75 1.18
CA ILE A 4 -6.02 17.72 2.36
C ILE A 4 -6.67 18.45 3.54
N ASP A 5 -7.23 19.63 3.30
CA ASP A 5 -7.92 20.42 4.33
C ASP A 5 -9.14 19.66 4.89
N GLU A 6 -9.90 18.99 4.02
CA GLU A 6 -11.06 18.20 4.44
C GLU A 6 -10.62 16.97 5.28
N ALA A 7 -9.56 16.29 4.86
CA ALA A 7 -9.02 15.16 5.60
C ALA A 7 -8.42 15.61 6.96
N TRP A 8 -7.80 16.78 7.01
CA TRP A 8 -7.26 17.37 8.22
C TRP A 8 -8.37 17.77 9.21
N ALA A 9 -9.45 18.38 8.73
CA ALA A 9 -10.60 18.74 9.56
C ALA A 9 -11.19 17.51 10.29
N ARG A 10 -11.18 16.34 9.66
CA ARG A 10 -11.60 15.08 10.31
C ARG A 10 -10.62 14.62 11.39
N VAL A 11 -9.32 14.80 11.19
CA VAL A 11 -8.31 14.53 12.21
C VAL A 11 -8.48 15.47 13.41
N GLU A 12 -8.79 16.74 13.17
CA GLU A 12 -9.06 17.69 14.26
C GLU A 12 -10.33 17.36 15.03
N ALA A 13 -11.38 16.92 14.33
CA ALA A 13 -12.64 16.48 14.94
C ALA A 13 -12.47 15.18 15.75
N GLU A 14 -11.64 14.26 15.26
CA GLU A 14 -11.44 12.93 15.85
C GLU A 14 -9.96 12.69 16.21
N TRP A 15 -9.38 13.58 17.01
CA TRP A 15 -7.94 13.55 17.34
C TRP A 15 -7.48 12.24 18.01
N GLY A 16 -8.34 11.60 18.79
CA GLY A 16 -8.05 10.29 19.39
C GLY A 16 -8.15 9.11 18.42
N ASN A 17 -8.66 9.33 17.21
CA ASN A 17 -8.93 8.26 16.25
C ASN A 17 -7.73 8.02 15.32
N ALA A 18 -7.00 6.93 15.58
CA ALA A 18 -5.87 6.51 14.76
C ALA A 18 -6.25 6.22 13.29
N GLU A 19 -7.52 5.94 12.99
CA GLU A 19 -7.98 5.75 11.61
C GLU A 19 -8.09 7.08 10.84
N ALA A 20 -8.50 8.16 11.51
CA ALA A 20 -8.54 9.50 10.91
C ALA A 20 -7.14 9.96 10.48
N HIS A 21 -6.15 9.78 11.36
CA HIS A 21 -4.73 10.07 11.07
C HIS A 21 -4.19 9.27 9.88
N ARG A 22 -4.51 7.96 9.81
CA ARG A 22 -4.09 7.09 8.70
C ARG A 22 -4.70 7.52 7.37
N ARG A 23 -6.00 7.85 7.34
CA ARG A 23 -6.67 8.33 6.12
C ARG A 23 -6.07 9.64 5.64
N PHE A 24 -5.79 10.59 6.54
CA PHE A 24 -5.15 11.85 6.18
C PHE A 24 -3.79 11.64 5.50
N VAL A 25 -2.93 10.79 6.07
CA VAL A 25 -1.63 10.51 5.44
C VAL A 25 -1.77 9.76 4.12
N ALA A 26 -2.71 8.82 4.00
CA ALA A 26 -2.98 8.18 2.72
C ALA A 26 -3.40 9.18 1.64
N VAL A 27 -4.22 10.18 1.97
CA VAL A 27 -4.58 11.27 1.06
C VAL A 27 -3.34 12.07 0.64
N CYS A 28 -2.50 12.47 1.59
CA CYS A 28 -1.27 13.22 1.28
C CYS A 28 -0.28 12.42 0.43
N VAL A 29 -0.14 11.11 0.66
CA VAL A 29 0.67 10.21 -0.18
C VAL A 29 0.09 10.12 -1.59
N SER A 30 -1.22 9.90 -1.72
CA SER A 30 -1.88 9.76 -3.03
C SER A 30 -1.77 11.01 -3.91
N LEU A 31 -1.62 12.18 -3.29
CA LEU A 31 -1.49 13.47 -3.93
C LEU A 31 -0.03 13.92 -4.11
N ASP A 32 0.95 13.09 -3.70
CA ASP A 32 2.39 13.43 -3.66
C ASP A 32 2.69 14.73 -2.86
N ARG A 33 1.89 14.99 -1.82
CA ARG A 33 1.92 16.19 -0.97
C ARG A 33 2.21 15.85 0.49
N LEU A 34 3.17 14.97 0.72
CA LEU A 34 3.54 14.53 2.08
C LEU A 34 4.05 15.69 2.97
N SER A 35 4.64 16.72 2.36
CA SER A 35 5.12 17.92 3.05
C SER A 35 4.00 18.66 3.80
N GLU A 36 2.78 18.66 3.27
CA GLU A 36 1.61 19.27 3.91
C GLU A 36 1.25 18.54 5.20
N ALA A 37 1.29 17.21 5.20
CA ALA A 37 1.05 16.44 6.41
C ALA A 37 2.02 16.83 7.54
N GLY A 38 3.31 16.96 7.21
CA GLY A 38 4.33 17.40 8.17
C GLY A 38 4.10 18.82 8.69
N LYS A 39 3.57 19.73 7.86
CA LYS A 39 3.24 21.10 8.26
C LYS A 39 2.11 21.12 9.28
N HIS A 40 1.00 20.44 9.00
CA HIS A 40 -0.16 20.38 9.90
C HIS A 40 0.21 19.84 11.29
N TYR A 41 0.92 18.72 11.36
CA TYR A 41 1.32 18.17 12.66
C TYR A 41 2.33 19.04 13.41
N ARG A 42 3.23 19.75 12.69
CA ARG A 42 4.15 20.72 13.31
C ARG A 42 3.40 21.88 13.92
N GLU A 43 2.41 22.42 13.22
CA GLU A 43 1.55 23.50 13.72
C GLU A 43 0.79 23.07 14.98
N VAL A 44 0.27 21.84 15.03
CA VAL A 44 -0.36 21.31 16.26
C VAL A 44 0.64 21.21 17.41
N ARG A 45 1.84 20.68 17.14
CA ARG A 45 2.91 20.56 18.15
C ARG A 45 3.28 21.93 18.74
N GLU A 46 3.27 22.97 17.93
CA GLU A 46 3.60 24.34 18.32
C GLU A 46 2.45 25.03 19.06
N ARG A 47 1.20 24.87 18.59
CA ARG A 47 0.02 25.54 19.13
C ARG A 47 -0.56 24.89 20.38
N ASP A 48 -0.49 23.56 20.51
CA ASP A 48 -1.13 22.82 21.59
C ASP A 48 -0.12 21.97 22.37
N PRO A 49 0.35 22.45 23.55
CA PRO A 49 1.26 21.72 24.42
C PRO A 49 0.69 20.42 24.99
N LEU A 50 -0.64 20.31 25.14
CA LEU A 50 -1.32 19.12 25.67
C LEU A 50 -1.37 18.01 24.63
N ARG A 51 -1.60 18.37 23.37
CA ARG A 51 -1.59 17.42 22.24
C ARG A 51 -0.20 17.20 21.67
N ARG A 52 0.82 17.90 22.17
CA ARG A 52 2.20 17.86 21.66
C ARG A 52 2.83 16.48 21.67
N GLU A 53 2.69 15.75 22.78
CA GLU A 53 3.24 14.39 22.92
C GLU A 53 2.51 13.38 22.03
N GLU A 54 1.17 13.47 21.96
CA GLU A 54 0.38 12.61 21.10
C GLU A 54 0.64 12.91 19.62
N ALA A 55 0.71 14.19 19.24
CA ALA A 55 1.09 14.62 17.90
C ALA A 55 2.47 14.06 17.52
N SER A 56 3.47 14.15 18.40
CA SER A 56 4.80 13.59 18.14
C SER A 56 4.75 12.08 17.92
N LYS A 57 4.03 11.35 18.76
CA LYS A 57 3.87 9.88 18.61
C LYS A 57 3.13 9.53 17.32
N GLN A 58 2.13 10.31 16.89
CA GLN A 58 1.45 10.10 15.63
C GLN A 58 2.34 10.43 14.43
N ILE A 59 3.13 11.51 14.49
CA ILE A 59 4.13 11.84 13.47
C ILE A 59 5.13 10.70 13.30
N ASP A 60 5.69 10.18 14.38
CA ASP A 60 6.70 9.10 14.32
C ASP A 60 6.10 7.81 13.76
N LYS A 61 4.86 7.47 14.13
CA LYS A 61 4.14 6.32 13.56
C LYS A 61 3.81 6.51 12.09
N LEU A 62 3.42 7.71 11.68
CA LEU A 62 3.12 8.05 10.30
C LEU A 62 4.37 7.99 9.43
N ILE A 63 5.50 8.46 9.94
CA ILE A 63 6.80 8.32 9.26
C ILE A 63 7.19 6.85 9.17
N ALA A 64 7.08 6.08 10.25
CA ALA A 64 7.40 4.65 10.23
C ALA A 64 6.54 3.87 9.23
N LEU A 65 5.23 4.14 9.18
CA LEU A 65 4.31 3.53 8.21
C LEU A 65 4.62 3.97 6.78
N ALA A 66 4.90 5.26 6.55
CA ALA A 66 5.27 5.75 5.23
C ALA A 66 6.61 5.16 4.75
N THR A 67 7.60 5.03 5.64
CA THR A 67 8.88 4.37 5.34
C THR A 67 8.68 2.88 5.03
N GLN A 68 7.88 2.18 5.84
CA GLN A 68 7.56 0.78 5.60
C GLN A 68 6.82 0.59 4.27
N GLN A 69 5.86 1.45 3.95
CA GLN A 69 5.14 1.40 2.69
C GLN A 69 6.03 1.75 1.49
N LEU A 70 7.00 2.66 1.64
CA LEU A 70 8.04 2.92 0.63
C LEU A 70 8.97 1.72 0.44
N GLU A 71 9.33 1.00 1.51
CA GLU A 71 10.10 -0.25 1.42
C GLU A 71 9.29 -1.38 0.76
N ASP A 72 8.01 -1.51 1.10
CA ASP A 72 7.10 -2.51 0.52
C ASP A 72 6.85 -2.21 -0.97
N THR A 73 6.71 -0.92 -1.33
CA THR A 73 6.60 -0.49 -2.74
C THR A 73 7.93 -0.64 -3.50
N ARG A 74 9.07 -0.46 -2.82
CA ARG A 74 10.42 -0.72 -3.38
C ARG A 74 10.66 -2.22 -3.59
N ILE A 75 9.89 -3.10 -2.96
CA ILE A 75 9.89 -4.57 -3.14
C ILE A 75 8.53 -5.02 -3.73
N MET A 76 8.04 -4.38 -4.79
CA MET A 76 7.10 -5.07 -5.71
C MET A 76 7.83 -5.48 -7.00
N PRO A 77 8.55 -6.62 -7.04
CA PRO A 77 8.65 -7.35 -8.28
C PRO A 77 7.24 -7.84 -8.61
N ALA A 78 6.79 -7.63 -9.84
CA ALA A 78 5.49 -8.04 -10.33
C ALA A 78 5.12 -9.47 -9.90
N THR A 79 3.98 -9.61 -9.20
CA THR A 79 3.09 -10.79 -9.15
C THR A 79 3.72 -12.12 -9.59
N VAL A 80 4.38 -12.85 -8.68
CA VAL A 80 5.07 -14.11 -9.01
C VAL A 80 4.14 -15.34 -9.01
N GLU A 81 2.88 -15.26 -8.57
CA GLU A 81 2.06 -16.47 -8.45
C GLU A 81 1.41 -16.99 -9.75
N HIS A 82 1.33 -16.19 -10.83
CA HIS A 82 0.61 -16.61 -12.05
C HIS A 82 1.42 -17.43 -13.07
N LYS A 83 2.76 -17.46 -12.96
CA LYS A 83 3.60 -18.17 -13.94
C LYS A 83 3.64 -19.68 -13.72
N ARG A 84 3.59 -20.14 -12.46
CA ARG A 84 3.76 -21.57 -12.12
C ARG A 84 2.56 -22.39 -12.60
N THR A 85 1.34 -21.88 -12.45
CA THR A 85 0.12 -22.56 -12.92
C THR A 85 0.09 -22.61 -14.45
N LEU A 86 0.45 -21.50 -15.12
CA LEU A 86 0.50 -21.43 -16.58
C LEU A 86 1.52 -22.42 -17.17
N GLN A 87 2.68 -22.56 -16.53
CA GLN A 87 3.72 -23.50 -16.98
C GLN A 87 3.27 -24.96 -16.84
N TRP A 88 2.57 -25.31 -15.75
CA TRP A 88 2.02 -26.66 -15.57
C TRP A 88 0.91 -26.99 -16.58
N VAL A 89 0.05 -26.01 -16.91
CA VAL A 89 -1.00 -26.18 -17.94
C VAL A 89 -0.37 -26.39 -19.32
N ALA A 90 0.62 -25.58 -19.69
CA ALA A 90 1.34 -25.73 -20.95
C ALA A 90 2.04 -27.10 -21.06
N PHE A 91 2.66 -27.56 -19.97
CA PHE A 91 3.32 -28.86 -19.92
C PHE A 91 2.31 -30.02 -20.08
N ALA A 92 1.16 -29.94 -19.42
CA ALA A 92 0.10 -30.95 -19.53
C ALA A 92 -0.46 -31.05 -20.95
N ILE A 93 -0.67 -29.91 -21.63
CA ILE A 93 -1.13 -29.86 -23.03
C ILE A 93 -0.09 -30.50 -23.95
N MET A 94 1.19 -30.18 -23.77
CA MET A 94 2.27 -30.75 -24.59
C MET A 94 2.40 -32.26 -24.42
N LEU A 95 2.32 -32.75 -23.17
CA LEU A 95 2.35 -34.18 -22.87
C LEU A 95 1.13 -34.92 -23.44
N GLY A 96 -0.04 -34.30 -23.39
CA GLY A 96 -1.26 -34.81 -24.01
C GLY A 96 -1.14 -34.97 -25.53
N LEU A 97 -0.58 -33.95 -26.21
CA LEU A 97 -0.38 -34.01 -27.66
C LEU A 97 0.65 -35.07 -28.07
N MET A 98 1.77 -35.22 -27.33
CA MET A 98 2.74 -36.29 -27.59
C MET A 98 2.15 -37.68 -27.34
N GLY A 99 1.37 -37.85 -26.26
CA GLY A 99 0.73 -39.12 -25.93
C GLY A 99 -0.28 -39.56 -27.00
N VAL A 100 -1.12 -38.64 -27.47
CA VAL A 100 -2.10 -38.92 -28.53
C VAL A 100 -1.41 -39.25 -29.87
N GLY A 101 -0.34 -38.53 -30.21
CA GLY A 101 0.44 -38.80 -31.42
C GLY A 101 1.09 -40.18 -31.42
N ALA A 102 1.73 -40.56 -30.31
CA ALA A 102 2.34 -41.88 -30.16
C ALA A 102 1.28 -43.01 -30.20
N TRP A 103 0.12 -42.78 -29.59
CA TRP A 103 -0.98 -43.74 -29.61
C TRP A 103 -1.54 -43.95 -31.03
N LEU A 104 -1.70 -42.87 -31.80
CA LEU A 104 -2.11 -42.96 -33.21
C LEU A 104 -1.08 -43.74 -34.06
N MET A 105 0.21 -43.55 -33.81
CA MET A 105 1.28 -44.27 -34.53
C MET A 105 1.37 -45.76 -34.16
N MET A 106 0.98 -46.14 -32.94
CA MET A 106 0.92 -47.56 -32.53
C MET A 106 -0.39 -48.24 -32.96
N ARG A 107 -1.44 -47.46 -33.28
CA ARG A 107 -2.76 -47.97 -33.67
C ARG A 107 -2.97 -47.98 -35.20
N GLY A 108 -2.13 -47.30 -35.97
CA GLY A 108 -2.05 -47.39 -37.43
C GLY A 108 -0.99 -48.39 -37.87
#